data_AF-A0AAV5CMX8-F1
#
_entry.id   AF-A0AAV5CMX8-F1
#
_cell.length_a   1.000
_cell.length_b   1.000
_cell.length_c   1.000
_cell.angle_alpha   90.00
_cell.angle_beta   90.00
_cell.angle_gamma   90.00
#
_symmetry.space_group_name_H-M   'P 1'
#
loop_
_entity.id
_entity.type
_entity.pdbx_description
1 polymer ?
#
loop_
_entity_poly.entity_id
_entity_poly.type
_entity_poly.pdbx_seq_one_letter_code
_entity_poly.pdbx_strand_id
1 'polypeptide(L)'
;MWELLTGKIPYEYLTPLQAAVGVVQKGLRPTIPKHTHAKLAELLQKCWQQEPAERPDFSEILESLQRIAEEVCVKDLISTSYMSTS
;
A
#
# COMPACT_ATOMS: atom_id res chain seq x y z
N MET A 1 6.21 -3.63 0.37
CA MET A 1 4.75 -3.55 0.11
C MET A 1 4.41 -2.69 -1.11
N TRP A 2 4.93 -1.45 -1.24
CA TRP A 2 4.70 -0.62 -2.43
C TRP A 2 5.26 -1.23 -3.73
N GLU A 3 6.45 -1.84 -3.67
CA GLU A 3 7.04 -2.57 -4.81
C GLU A 3 6.12 -3.69 -5.30
N LEU A 4 5.52 -4.45 -4.38
CA LEU A 4 4.58 -5.52 -4.72
C LEU A 4 3.30 -4.98 -5.36
N LEU A 5 2.84 -3.82 -4.88
CA LEU A 5 1.64 -3.16 -5.41
C LEU A 5 1.86 -2.61 -6.82
N THR A 6 3.03 -2.05 -7.10
CA THR A 6 3.29 -1.30 -8.34
C THR A 6 4.13 -2.05 -9.35
N GLY A 7 4.85 -3.10 -8.93
CA GLY A 7 5.86 -3.79 -9.73
C GLY A 7 7.08 -2.92 -10.07
N LYS A 8 7.26 -1.79 -9.40
CA LYS A 8 8.31 -0.79 -9.71
C LYS A 8 9.34 -0.68 -8.60
N ILE A 9 10.52 -0.18 -8.95
CA ILE A 9 11.58 0.15 -8.00
C ILE A 9 11.32 1.56 -7.43
N PRO A 10 11.23 1.74 -6.10
CA PRO A 10 11.05 3.04 -5.51
C PRO A 10 12.30 3.88 -5.74
N TYR A 11 12.08 5.13 -6.17
CA TYR A 11 13.15 6.10 -6.37
C TYR A 11 14.21 5.68 -7.40
N GLU A 12 13.80 5.00 -8.49
CA GLU A 12 14.71 4.49 -9.54
C GLU A 12 15.68 5.54 -10.11
N TYR A 13 15.33 6.83 -10.01
CA TYR A 13 16.14 7.96 -10.50
C TYR A 13 17.06 8.58 -9.42
N LEU A 14 17.05 8.08 -8.19
CA LEU A 14 17.87 8.58 -7.09
C LEU A 14 18.96 7.58 -6.72
N THR A 15 20.13 8.09 -6.31
CA THR A 15 21.13 7.25 -5.65
C THR A 15 20.62 6.79 -4.27
N PRO A 16 21.10 5.65 -3.73
CA PRO A 16 20.67 5.17 -2.41
C PRO A 16 20.83 6.22 -1.30
N LEU A 17 21.90 7.01 -1.34
CA LEU A 17 22.14 8.08 -0.38
C LEU A 17 21.10 9.22 -0.53
N GLN A 18 20.80 9.65 -1.75
CA GLN A 18 19.78 10.68 -1.99
C GLN A 18 18.39 10.21 -1.57
N ALA A 19 18.05 8.94 -1.82
CA ALA A 19 16.80 8.36 -1.37
C ALA A 19 16.72 8.32 0.17
N ALA A 20 17.77 7.86 0.85
CA ALA A 20 17.82 7.83 2.32
C ALA A 20 17.67 9.23 2.93
N VAL A 21 18.42 10.21 2.41
CA VAL A 21 18.31 11.62 2.85
C VAL A 21 16.93 12.18 2.57
N GLY A 22 16.35 11.90 1.40
CA GLY A 22 14.98 12.33 1.07
C GLY A 22 13.94 11.75 2.02
N VAL A 23 14.04 10.46 2.37
CA VAL A 23 13.11 9.78 3.27
C VAL A 23 13.19 10.34 4.69
N VAL A 24 14.40 10.57 5.20
CA VAL A 24 14.65 11.01 6.57
C VAL A 24 14.43 12.51 6.74
N GLN A 25 14.96 13.34 5.85
CA GLN A 25 14.94 14.81 6.00
C GLN A 25 13.73 15.46 5.35
N LYS A 26 13.21 14.90 4.24
CA LYS A 26 12.11 15.51 3.48
C LYS A 26 10.80 14.74 3.61
N GLY A 27 10.77 13.66 4.40
CA GLY A 27 9.60 12.81 4.51
C GLY A 27 9.21 12.17 3.17
N LEU A 28 10.16 11.96 2.26
CA LEU A 28 9.89 11.39 0.94
C LEU A 28 9.23 10.01 1.10
N ARG A 29 8.11 9.80 0.41
CA ARG A 29 7.39 8.53 0.37
C ARG A 29 7.02 8.16 -1.07
N PRO A 30 7.00 6.86 -1.42
CA PRO A 30 6.58 6.43 -2.76
C PRO A 30 5.14 6.85 -3.06
N THR A 31 4.88 7.26 -4.30
CA THR A 31 3.53 7.67 -4.73
C THR A 31 2.61 6.46 -4.85
N ILE A 32 1.49 6.47 -4.14
CA ILE A 32 0.49 5.39 -4.23
C ILE A 32 -0.37 5.62 -5.49
N PRO A 33 -0.52 4.63 -6.38
CA PRO A 33 -1.39 4.75 -7.55
C PRO A 33 -2.85 5.06 -7.18
N LYS A 34 -3.54 5.85 -8.00
CA LYS A 34 -4.96 6.21 -7.76
C LYS A 34 -5.93 5.02 -7.83
N HIS A 35 -5.54 3.94 -8.50
CA HIS A 35 -6.34 2.72 -8.63
C HIS A 35 -6.14 1.73 -7.46
N THR A 36 -5.37 2.11 -6.44
CA THR A 36 -5.16 1.28 -5.25
C THR A 36 -6.38 1.33 -4.33
N HIS A 37 -6.77 0.18 -3.76
CA HIS A 37 -7.85 0.11 -2.78
C HIS A 37 -7.57 1.06 -1.60
N ALA A 38 -8.54 1.88 -1.22
CA ALA A 38 -8.36 2.94 -0.22
C ALA A 38 -7.76 2.43 1.10
N LYS A 39 -8.22 1.27 1.58
CA LYS A 39 -7.69 0.64 2.81
C LYS A 39 -6.23 0.18 2.67
N LEU A 40 -5.83 -0.27 1.48
CA LEU A 40 -4.43 -0.64 1.23
C LEU A 40 -3.54 0.60 1.17
N ALA A 41 -4.04 1.70 0.59
CA ALA A 41 -3.34 2.97 0.61
C ALA A 41 -3.17 3.51 2.04
N GLU A 42 -4.22 3.42 2.86
CA GLU A 42 -4.18 3.79 4.28
C GLU A 42 -3.19 2.92 5.06
N LEU A 43 -3.19 1.61 4.85
CA LEU A 43 -2.24 0.69 5.49
C LEU A 43 -0.79 1.06 5.11
N LEU A 44 -0.52 1.35 3.84
CA LEU A 44 0.80 1.79 3.38
C LEU A 44 1.22 3.10 4.06
N GLN A 45 0.30 4.06 4.21
CA GLN A 45 0.57 5.31 4.91
C GLN A 45 0.90 5.08 6.39
N LYS A 46 0.12 4.24 7.08
CA LYS A 46 0.37 3.85 8.49
C LYS A 46 1.74 3.18 8.66
N CYS A 47 2.10 2.27 7.76
CA CYS A 47 3.41 1.61 7.79
C CYS A 47 4.59 2.58 7.71
N TRP A 48 4.41 3.77 7.14
CA TRP A 48 5.50 4.72 6.87
C TRP A 48 5.41 6.00 7.69
N GLN A 49 4.65 5.96 8.79
CA GLN A 49 4.55 7.06 9.73
C GLN A 49 5.92 7.48 10.23
N GLN A 50 6.10 8.78 10.42
CA GLN A 50 7.39 9.32 10.86
C GLN A 50 7.70 8.87 12.28
N GLU A 51 6.69 8.92 13.15
CA GLU A 51 6.73 8.39 14.50
C GLU A 51 6.71 6.85 14.47
N PRO A 52 7.74 6.17 15.00
CA PRO A 52 7.76 4.71 15.04
C PRO A 52 6.62 4.10 15.86
N ALA A 53 6.15 4.79 16.91
CA ALA A 53 5.05 4.31 17.76
C ALA A 53 3.69 4.28 17.03
N GLU A 54 3.52 5.07 15.97
CA GLU A 54 2.30 5.10 15.15
C GLU A 54 2.32 4.03 14.05
N ARG A 55 3.41 3.28 13.92
CA ARG A 55 3.52 2.22 12.93
C ARG A 55 2.86 0.96 13.49
N PRO A 56 1.96 0.33 12.72
CA PRO A 56 1.31 -0.88 13.14
C PRO A 56 2.31 -2.02 13.26
N ASP A 57 2.07 -2.90 14.22
CA ASP A 57 2.83 -4.13 14.38
C ASP A 57 2.56 -5.08 13.21
N PHE A 58 3.48 -6.03 13.00
CA PHE A 58 3.34 -7.01 11.92
C PHE A 58 2.01 -7.80 11.99
N SER A 59 1.54 -8.10 13.20
CA SER A 59 0.24 -8.76 13.42
C SER A 59 -0.93 -7.91 12.94
N GLU A 60 -0.93 -6.61 13.22
CA GLU A 60 -1.99 -5.68 12.78
C GLU A 60 -1.96 -5.47 11.26
N ILE A 61 -0.75 -5.47 10.68
CA ILE A 61 -0.57 -5.41 9.22
C ILE A 61 -1.19 -6.66 8.58
N LEU A 62 -0.92 -7.85 9.11
CA LEU A 62 -1.49 -9.10 8.59
C LEU A 62 -3.01 -9.11 8.68
N GLU A 63 -3.58 -8.73 9.83
CA GLU A 63 -5.03 -8.66 9.99
C GLU A 63 -5.66 -7.67 9.00
N SER A 64 -5.04 -6.50 8.84
CA SER A 64 -5.49 -5.49 7.86
C SER A 64 -5.43 -6.02 6.43
N LEU A 65 -4.35 -6.70 6.06
CA LEU A 65 -4.20 -7.30 4.72
C LEU A 65 -5.23 -8.40 4.47
N GLN A 66 -5.52 -9.26 5.45
CA GLN A 66 -6.54 -10.30 5.34
C GLN A 66 -7.92 -9.69 5.08
N ARG A 67 -8.31 -8.68 5.86
CA ARG A 67 -9.59 -7.98 5.69
C ARG A 67 -9.70 -7.30 4.32
N ILE A 68 -8.61 -6.70 3.84
CA ILE A 68 -8.57 -6.11 2.50
C ILE A 68 -8.73 -7.20 1.43
N ALA A 69 -8.04 -8.34 1.58
CA ALA A 69 -8.12 -9.45 0.63
C ALA A 69 -9.54 -10.03 0.54
N GLU A 70 -10.22 -10.17 1.67
CA GLU A 70 -11.63 -10.58 1.72
C GLU A 70 -12.53 -9.59 0.97
N GLU A 71 -12.36 -8.29 1.19
CA GLU A 71 -13.18 -7.25 0.53
C GLU A 71 -12.95 -7.15 -0.97
N VAL A 72 -11.72 -7.38 -1.44
CA VAL A 72 -11.39 -7.39 -2.87
C VAL A 72 -11.95 -8.65 -3.53
N CYS A 73 -11.75 -9.82 -2.93
CA CYS A 73 -12.26 -11.10 -3.43
C CYS A 73 -13.79 -11.12 -3.53
N VAL A 74 -14.49 -10.53 -2.55
CA VAL A 74 -15.95 -10.38 -2.59
C VAL A 74 -16.41 -9.48 -3.73
N LYS A 75 -15.70 -8.38 -4.01
CA LYS A 75 -16.04 -7.48 -5.11
C LYS A 75 -15.85 -8.14 -6.48
N ASP A 76 -14.82 -8.97 -6.64
CA ASP A 76 -14.58 -9.71 -7.89
C ASP A 76 -15.65 -10.78 -8.12
N LEU A 77 -16.10 -11.47 -7.07
CA LEU A 77 -17.21 -12.43 -7.15
C LEU A 77 -18.55 -11.75 -7.48
N ILE A 78 -18.83 -10.59 -6.88
CA ILE A 78 -20.04 -9.83 -7.17
C ILE A 78 -19.97 -9.25 -8.60
N SER A 79 -18.85 -8.67 -9.02
CA SER A 79 -18.71 -8.13 -10.39
C SER A 79 -18.90 -9.20 -11.47
N THR A 80 -18.51 -10.45 -11.18
CA THR A 80 -18.72 -11.60 -12.08
C THR A 80 -20.18 -12.06 -12.09
N SER A 81 -20.90 -11.98 -10.96
CA SER A 81 -22.32 -12.34 -10.90
C SER A 81 -23.23 -11.33 -11.59
N TYR A 82 -22.91 -10.03 -11.53
CA TYR A 82 -23.66 -8.97 -12.24
C TYR A 82 -23.41 -8.96 -13.75
N MET A 83 -22.29 -9.50 -14.23
CA MET A 83 -22.01 -9.69 -15.68
C MET A 83 -22.68 -10.95 -16.25
N SER A 84 -23.26 -11.83 -15.42
CA SER A 84 -23.87 -13.10 -15.86
C SER A 84 -25.41 -13.03 -15.96
N THR A 85 -26.03 -11.88 -15.65
CA THR A 85 -27.49 -11.70 -15.64
C THR A 85 -27.99 -10.66 -16.66
N SER A 86 -27.22 -10.37 -17.72
CA SER A 86 -27.68 -9.60 -18.90
C SER A 86 -27.63 -10.43 -20.17
#